data_AF-A0A9E4BL37-F1
#
_entry.id   AF-A0A9E4BL37-F1
#
_cell.length_a   1.000
_cell.length_b   1.000
_cell.length_c   1.000
_cell.angle_alpha   90.00
_cell.angle_beta   90.00
_cell.angle_gamma   90.00
#
_symmetry.space_group_name_H-M   'P 1'
#
loop_
_entity.id
_entity.type
_entity.pdbx_description
1 polymer ?
#
loop_
_entity_poly.entity_id
_entity_poly.type
_entity_poly.pdbx_seq_one_letter_code
_entity_poly.pdbx_strand_id
1 'polypeptide(L)'
;MEAFVENYIAQNLTLLKALDAGAIARIISEFGKARDMHKRIYAIGNGGSASTASHFVNDMGKGASIGRETRFKTIPLTDNVEWMTALSNDLCYEDV
;
A
#
# COMPACT_ATOMS: atom_id res chain seq x y z
N MET A 1 -5.31 8.79 30.49
CA MET A 1 -5.85 8.44 29.15
C MET A 1 -5.85 9.65 28.24
N GLU A 2 -6.41 10.78 28.67
CA GLU A 2 -6.40 12.05 27.91
C GLU A 2 -5.00 12.49 27.46
N ALA A 3 -4.04 12.61 28.38
CA ALA A 3 -2.66 12.95 28.04
C ALA A 3 -1.99 11.99 27.03
N PHE A 4 -2.37 10.70 27.02
CA PHE A 4 -1.88 9.74 26.03
C PHE A 4 -2.45 10.05 24.64
N VAL A 5 -3.74 10.34 24.55
CA VAL A 5 -4.42 10.69 23.29
C VAL A 5 -3.85 12.00 22.72
N GLU A 6 -3.68 13.02 23.55
CA GLU A 6 -3.08 14.30 23.15
C GLU A 6 -1.67 14.12 22.59
N ASN A 7 -0.85 13.33 23.28
CA ASN A 7 0.50 13.03 22.82
C ASN A 7 0.49 12.24 21.50
N TYR A 8 -0.38 11.24 21.35
CA TYR A 8 -0.50 10.47 20.11
C TYR A 8 -0.90 11.36 18.92
N ILE A 9 -1.85 12.28 19.12
CA ILE A 9 -2.25 13.26 18.09
C ILE A 9 -1.08 14.17 17.74
N ALA A 10 -0.36 14.71 18.72
CA ALA A 10 0.78 15.60 18.50
C ALA A 10 1.91 14.91 17.70
N GLN A 11 2.19 13.64 18.01
CA GLN A 11 3.16 12.83 17.27
C GLN A 11 2.72 12.61 15.81
N ASN A 12 1.45 12.26 15.58
CA ASN A 12 0.92 12.08 14.22
C ASN A 12 0.99 13.38 13.40
N LEU A 13 0.62 14.52 13.98
CA LEU A 13 0.73 15.82 13.29
C LEU A 13 2.17 16.18 12.95
N THR A 14 3.11 15.85 13.84
CA THR A 14 4.54 16.07 13.60
C THR A 14 5.02 15.23 12.41
N LEU A 15 4.66 13.94 12.37
CA LEU A 15 5.00 13.04 11.28
C LEU A 15 4.39 13.49 9.95
N LEU A 16 3.10 13.87 9.94
CA LEU A 16 2.42 14.35 8.74
C LEU A 16 3.07 15.62 8.18
N LYS A 17 3.52 16.54 9.05
CA LYS A 17 4.25 17.76 8.64
C LYS A 17 5.65 17.47 8.11
N ALA A 18 6.26 16.36 8.49
CA ALA A 18 7.60 15.97 8.05
C ALA A 18 7.60 15.25 6.69
N LEU A 19 6.43 14.92 6.13
CA LEU A 19 6.34 14.27 4.82
C LEU A 19 6.82 15.20 3.70
N ASP A 20 7.70 14.69 2.84
CA ASP A 20 8.11 15.37 1.60
C ASP A 20 6.95 15.34 0.59
N ALA A 21 6.24 16.46 0.47
CA ALA A 21 5.16 16.63 -0.51
C ALA A 21 5.64 16.39 -1.96
N GLY A 22 6.90 16.72 -2.26
CA GLY A 22 7.51 16.45 -3.56
C GLY A 22 7.68 14.95 -3.81
N ALA A 23 8.09 14.18 -2.81
CA ALA A 23 8.15 12.71 -2.92
C ALA A 23 6.77 12.10 -3.17
N ILE A 24 5.75 12.57 -2.45
CA ILE A 24 4.36 12.12 -2.65
C ILE A 24 3.89 12.43 -4.07
N ALA A 25 4.12 13.65 -4.57
CA ALA A 25 3.75 14.04 -5.93
C ALA A 25 4.47 13.20 -6.99
N ARG A 26 5.76 12.89 -6.79
CA ARG A 26 6.52 12.00 -7.67
C ARG A 26 5.91 10.59 -7.70
N ILE A 27 5.59 10.01 -6.55
CA ILE A 27 4.95 8.69 -6.46
C ILE A 27 3.60 8.68 -7.20
N ILE A 28 2.75 9.70 -6.98
CA ILE A 28 1.46 9.81 -7.68
C ILE A 28 1.64 9.84 -9.21
N SER A 29 2.65 10.58 -9.70
CA SER A 29 2.97 10.66 -11.12
C SER A 29 3.40 9.31 -11.68
N GLU A 30 4.30 8.60 -10.99
CA GLU A 30 4.77 7.27 -11.43
C GLU A 30 3.64 6.23 -11.46
N PHE A 31 2.73 6.28 -10.49
CA PHE A 31 1.54 5.43 -10.47
C PHE A 31 0.62 5.75 -11.66
N GLY A 32 0.39 7.03 -11.95
CA GLY A 32 -0.35 7.47 -13.14
C GLY A 32 0.24 6.93 -14.44
N LYS A 33 1.56 7.07 -14.62
CA LYS A 33 2.27 6.51 -15.78
C LYS A 33 2.12 4.98 -15.86
N ALA A 34 2.26 4.28 -14.74
CA ALA A 34 2.11 2.83 -14.70
C ALA A 34 0.71 2.39 -15.17
N ARG A 35 -0.34 3.09 -14.72
CA ARG A 35 -1.72 2.86 -15.18
C ARG A 35 -1.86 3.07 -16.69
N ASP A 36 -1.40 4.22 -17.18
CA ASP A 36 -1.57 4.62 -18.59
C ASP A 36 -0.76 3.72 -19.54
N MET A 37 0.36 3.16 -19.07
CA MET A 37 1.14 2.14 -19.76
C MET A 37 0.62 0.71 -19.54
N HIS A 38 -0.55 0.54 -18.93
CA HIS A 38 -1.16 -0.76 -18.59
C HIS A 38 -0.28 -1.72 -17.76
N LYS A 39 0.68 -1.17 -17.00
CA LYS A 39 1.53 -1.93 -16.08
C LYS A 39 0.74 -2.39 -14.86
N ARG A 40 1.29 -3.38 -14.16
CA ARG A 40 0.73 -3.90 -12.91
C ARG A 40 1.55 -3.40 -11.72
N ILE A 41 0.85 -3.01 -10.66
CA ILE A 41 1.44 -2.59 -9.39
C ILE A 41 1.19 -3.70 -8.37
N TYR A 42 2.24 -4.11 -7.69
CA TYR A 42 2.17 -5.08 -6.60
C TYR A 42 2.37 -4.36 -5.27
N ALA A 43 1.56 -4.70 -4.28
CA ALA A 43 1.69 -4.19 -2.92
C ALA A 43 2.02 -5.34 -1.97
N ILE A 44 2.95 -5.12 -1.06
CA ILE A 44 3.40 -6.12 -0.09
C ILE A 44 3.67 -5.43 1.25
N GLY A 45 3.58 -6.18 2.35
CA GLY A 45 3.90 -5.72 3.68
C GLY A 45 3.67 -6.83 4.70
N ASN A 46 4.21 -6.66 5.90
CA ASN A 46 4.13 -7.65 6.99
C ASN A 46 3.25 -7.14 8.14
N GLY A 47 2.59 -8.05 8.86
CA GLY A 47 1.72 -7.70 9.98
C GLY A 47 0.61 -6.72 9.57
N GLY A 48 0.44 -5.62 10.30
CA GLY A 48 -0.55 -4.59 9.95
C GLY A 48 -0.32 -3.91 8.60
N SER A 49 0.93 -3.89 8.11
CA SER A 49 1.25 -3.39 6.77
C SER A 49 0.74 -4.34 5.67
N ALA A 50 0.57 -5.64 5.97
CA ALA A 50 -0.06 -6.58 5.03
C ALA A 50 -1.51 -6.17 4.76
N SER A 51 -2.29 -5.92 5.81
CA SER A 51 -3.65 -5.40 5.69
C SER A 51 -3.71 -4.04 5.00
N THR A 52 -2.71 -3.18 5.22
CA THR A 52 -2.60 -1.89 4.54
C THR A 52 -2.34 -2.07 3.04
N ALA A 53 -1.51 -3.05 2.64
CA ALA A 53 -1.27 -3.37 1.23
C ALA A 53 -2.55 -3.85 0.53
N SER A 54 -3.31 -4.75 1.16
CA SER A 54 -4.60 -5.23 0.64
C SER A 54 -5.61 -4.08 0.51
N HIS A 55 -5.72 -3.24 1.55
CA HIS A 55 -6.61 -2.08 1.54
C HIS A 55 -6.21 -1.08 0.45
N PHE A 56 -4.91 -0.79 0.31
CA PHE A 56 -4.38 0.08 -0.73
C PHE A 56 -4.75 -0.42 -2.13
N VAL A 57 -4.64 -1.72 -2.38
CA VAL A 57 -5.03 -2.31 -3.67
C VAL A 57 -6.53 -2.17 -3.92
N ASN A 58 -7.38 -2.35 -2.90
CA ASN A 58 -8.81 -2.08 -3.01
C ASN A 58 -9.10 -0.62 -3.38
N ASP A 59 -8.45 0.34 -2.70
CA ASP A 59 -8.61 1.76 -2.99
C ASP A 59 -8.15 2.12 -4.40
N MET A 60 -7.05 1.54 -4.88
CA MET A 60 -6.52 1.80 -6.21
C MET A 60 -7.36 1.15 -7.32
N GLY A 61 -7.70 -0.13 -7.15
CA GLY A 61 -8.44 -0.94 -8.12
C GLY A 61 -9.91 -0.52 -8.24
N LYS A 62 -10.51 -0.03 -7.14
CA LYS A 62 -11.88 0.48 -7.10
C LYS A 62 -11.91 2.01 -7.06
N GLY A 63 -11.54 2.61 -5.93
CA GLY A 63 -11.68 4.05 -5.68
C GLY A 63 -11.02 4.93 -6.74
N ALA A 64 -9.72 4.76 -6.95
CA ALA A 64 -8.94 5.55 -7.92
C ALA A 64 -9.25 5.21 -9.39
N SER A 65 -10.01 4.14 -9.65
CA SER A 65 -10.31 3.61 -10.98
C SER A 65 -11.76 3.77 -11.42
N ILE A 66 -12.70 4.04 -10.51
CA ILE A 66 -14.12 4.31 -10.85
C ILE A 66 -14.20 5.50 -11.82
N GLY A 67 -15.01 5.34 -12.88
CA GLY A 67 -15.23 6.38 -13.89
C GLY A 67 -14.06 6.64 -14.84
N ARG A 68 -12.93 5.91 -14.70
CA ARG A 68 -11.80 6.01 -15.63
C ARG A 68 -11.91 4.99 -16.76
N GLU A 69 -11.52 5.43 -17.96
CA GLU A 69 -11.39 4.55 -19.13
C GLU A 69 -10.26 3.53 -18.93
N THR A 70 -9.09 3.99 -18.49
CA THR A 70 -7.98 3.12 -18.06
C THR A 70 -7.93 3.02 -16.54
N ARG A 71 -7.94 1.78 -16.02
CA ARG A 71 -7.95 1.47 -14.59
C ARG A 71 -6.59 0.98 -14.11
N PHE A 72 -6.33 1.12 -12.81
CA PHE A 72 -5.15 0.53 -12.20
C PHE A 72 -5.25 -0.99 -12.20
N LYS A 73 -4.17 -1.68 -12.60
CA LYS A 73 -4.00 -3.11 -12.41
C LYS A 73 -3.15 -3.31 -11.16
N THR A 74 -3.77 -3.70 -10.06
CA THR A 74 -3.12 -3.79 -8.75
C THR A 74 -3.41 -5.14 -8.10
N ILE A 75 -2.42 -5.75 -7.45
CA ILE A 75 -2.55 -7.03 -6.73
C ILE A 75 -1.78 -6.94 -5.41
N PRO A 76 -2.37 -7.30 -4.27
CA PRO A 76 -1.61 -7.48 -3.04
C PRO A 76 -0.97 -8.87 -3.04
N LEU A 77 0.30 -8.96 -2.66
CA LEU A 77 1.00 -10.25 -2.51
C LEU A 77 0.71 -10.91 -1.16
N THR A 78 -0.08 -10.25 -0.31
CA THR A 78 -0.34 -10.61 1.07
C THR A 78 -1.64 -11.39 1.28
N ASP A 79 -2.44 -11.60 0.23
CA ASP A 79 -3.80 -12.14 0.36
C ASP A 79 -3.88 -13.66 0.07
N ASN A 80 -2.89 -14.23 -0.61
CA ASN A 80 -2.88 -15.65 -0.95
C ASN A 80 -2.14 -16.45 0.12
N VAL A 81 -2.88 -16.83 1.17
CA VAL A 81 -2.34 -17.52 2.35
C VAL A 81 -1.72 -18.86 1.97
N GLU A 82 -2.36 -19.62 1.09
CA GLU A 82 -1.86 -20.91 0.62
C GLU A 82 -0.50 -20.77 -0.06
N TRP A 83 -0.34 -19.73 -0.90
CA TRP A 83 0.93 -19.43 -1.55
C TRP A 83 2.01 -18.99 -0.57
N MET A 84 1.69 -18.05 0.32
CA MET A 84 2.64 -17.53 1.31
C MET A 84 3.15 -18.64 2.23
N THR A 85 2.24 -19.48 2.73
CA THR A 85 2.57 -20.56 3.67
C THR A 85 3.37 -21.67 3.00
N ALA A 86 3.00 -22.09 1.78
CA ALA A 86 3.78 -23.07 1.02
C ALA A 86 5.19 -22.55 0.72
N LEU A 87 5.31 -21.30 0.25
CA LEU A 87 6.60 -20.69 -0.07
C LEU A 87 7.50 -20.57 1.17
N SER A 88 6.95 -20.10 2.30
CA SER A 88 7.69 -20.01 3.56
C SER A 88 8.14 -21.36 4.10
N ASN A 89 7.33 -22.41 3.89
CA ASN A 89 7.60 -23.76 4.36
C ASN A 89 8.72 -24.42 3.53
N ASP A 90 8.69 -24.23 2.22
CA ASP A 90 9.59 -24.92 1.29
C ASP A 90 10.94 -24.19 1.14
N LEU A 91 10.99 -22.87 1.38
CA LEU A 91 12.20 -22.05 1.29
C LEU A 91 12.56 -21.43 2.66
N CYS A 92 12.10 -20.22 2.92
CA CYS A 92 12.15 -19.52 4.19
C CYS A 92 11.17 -18.34 4.16
N TYR A 93 10.81 -17.77 5.32
CA TYR A 93 9.88 -16.63 5.37
C TYR A 93 10.50 -15.36 4.78
N GLU A 94 11.83 -15.24 4.80
CA GLU A 94 12.56 -14.13 4.19
C GLU A 94 12.42 -14.07 2.66
N ASP A 95 12.04 -15.19 2.03
CA ASP A 95 11.77 -15.31 0.60
C ASP A 95 10.28 -15.08 0.24
N VAL A 96 9.44 -14.68 1.21
CA VAL A 96 7.98 -14.43 1.04
C VAL A 96 7.64 -12.95 0.89
#